data_AF-X0CRA4-F1
#
_entry.id   AF-X0CRA4-F1
#
_cell.length_a   1.000
_cell.length_b   1.000
_cell.length_c   1.000
_cell.angle_alpha   90.00
_cell.angle_beta   90.00
_cell.angle_gamma   90.00
#
_symmetry.space_group_name_H-M   'P 1'
#
loop_
_entity.id
_entity.type
_entity.pdbx_description
1 polymer ?
#
loop_
_entity_poly.entity_id
_entity_poly.type
_entity_poly.pdbx_seq_one_letter_code
_entity_poly.pdbx_strand_id
1 'polypeptide(L)'
;MTNTVVVIGAGVIGLTSALLLAKEGNKVTVVGKHMPGDYDAEYASPWAGANVIPLSPKDASRWERRTWIALKKLVEETPEAGIHFQTTHVLRRNKDTESAKSGFSAHFYADNPWFKEIFNNFRNNHPSEVATGYDSGFQYQGVCINTAIYLPWLLGQCLKHGVVVKRAILTHINEAKYLSHTGEKANIIVNATGLGSLKLGGVQDTTVAPARGQIVLVRNETPKNLPLFMCSSALDESGEEIYAMQRAAGGGTVIGGTYQIGNWDTQPDPNIANRIMQRIVDLCPDIAGGKGITGLSIIRHGVGFRPYRKGGLRLEEEKLDDETWVIHNYGHSGWGYMGSYGCAEGVVELVEKVTNKTWAKL
;
A
#
# COMPACT_ATOMS: atom_id res chain seq x y z
N MET A 1 27.91 -0.09 18.74
CA MET A 1 26.80 0.02 19.70
C MET A 1 25.50 -0.35 19.02
N THR A 2 24.75 -1.32 19.53
CA THR A 2 23.41 -1.66 19.01
C THR A 2 22.44 -0.51 19.27
N ASN A 3 21.65 -0.08 18.27
CA ASN A 3 20.64 0.97 18.50
C ASN A 3 19.41 0.39 19.17
N THR A 4 18.77 1.20 20.00
CA THR A 4 17.46 0.93 20.60
C THR A 4 16.43 1.73 19.83
N VAL A 5 15.63 1.04 19.02
CA VAL A 5 14.71 1.65 18.06
C VAL A 5 13.26 1.41 18.48
N VAL A 6 12.45 2.46 18.44
CA VAL A 6 11.00 2.35 18.57
C VAL A 6 10.34 2.76 17.26
N VAL A 7 9.65 1.82 16.61
CA VAL A 7 8.86 2.06 15.40
C VAL A 7 7.40 2.28 15.81
N ILE A 8 6.84 3.44 15.46
CA ILE A 8 5.46 3.78 15.77
C ILE A 8 4.59 3.53 14.52
N GLY A 9 3.64 2.62 14.66
CA GLY A 9 2.74 2.16 13.60
C GLY A 9 3.06 0.72 13.18
N ALA A 10 2.05 -0.15 13.20
CA ALA A 10 2.16 -1.55 12.77
C ALA A 10 1.46 -1.81 11.43
N GLY A 11 1.44 -0.81 10.54
CA GLY A 11 1.05 -1.00 9.14
C GLY A 11 2.18 -1.62 8.32
N VAL A 12 1.92 -1.84 7.03
CA VAL A 12 2.94 -2.40 6.12
C VAL A 12 4.26 -1.61 6.18
N ILE A 13 4.20 -0.28 6.27
CA ILE A 13 5.38 0.58 6.33
C ILE A 13 6.18 0.34 7.61
N GLY A 14 5.52 0.43 8.78
CA GLY A 14 6.19 0.27 10.06
C GLY A 14 6.72 -1.14 10.27
N LEU A 15 5.96 -2.18 9.89
CA LEU A 15 6.42 -3.57 10.01
C LEU A 15 7.58 -3.88 9.05
N THR A 16 7.56 -3.40 7.80
CA THR A 16 8.69 -3.61 6.89
C THR A 16 9.93 -2.86 7.36
N SER A 17 9.80 -1.61 7.83
CA SER A 17 10.91 -0.88 8.45
C SER A 17 11.46 -1.59 9.69
N ALA A 18 10.59 -2.08 10.57
CA ALA A 18 11.00 -2.80 11.77
C ALA A 18 11.77 -4.09 11.44
N LEU A 19 11.28 -4.87 10.46
CA LEU A 19 11.93 -6.08 9.99
C LEU A 19 13.34 -5.80 9.47
N LEU A 20 13.50 -4.80 8.59
CA LEU A 20 14.82 -4.49 8.03
C LEU A 20 15.77 -3.95 9.09
N LEU A 21 15.32 -3.07 9.99
CA LEU A 21 16.15 -2.58 11.09
C LEU A 21 16.56 -3.69 12.06
N ALA A 22 15.69 -4.66 12.34
CA ALA A 22 16.03 -5.81 13.17
C ALA A 22 17.09 -6.71 12.52
N LYS A 23 17.06 -6.86 11.19
CA LYS A 23 18.09 -7.60 10.43
C LYS A 23 19.47 -6.94 10.50
N GLU A 24 19.53 -5.62 10.63
CA GLU A 24 20.77 -4.87 10.91
C GLU A 24 21.23 -4.96 12.39
N GLY A 25 20.65 -5.88 13.17
CA GLY A 25 21.05 -6.15 14.55
C GLY A 25 20.57 -5.12 15.58
N ASN A 26 19.61 -4.25 15.24
CA ASN A 26 19.04 -3.28 16.16
C ASN A 26 18.04 -3.92 17.14
N LYS A 27 17.93 -3.38 18.36
CA LYS A 27 16.88 -3.77 19.32
C LYS A 27 15.61 -2.99 18.99
N VAL A 28 14.66 -3.62 18.31
CA VAL A 28 13.47 -2.94 17.78
C VAL A 28 12.23 -3.24 18.61
N THR A 29 11.46 -2.20 18.93
CA THR A 29 10.11 -2.31 19.49
C THR A 29 9.12 -1.67 18.53
N VAL A 30 8.09 -2.39 18.11
CA VAL A 30 6.98 -1.83 17.33
C VAL A 30 5.85 -1.46 18.28
N VAL A 31 5.40 -0.22 18.21
CA VAL A 31 4.29 0.30 19.02
C VAL A 31 3.15 0.68 18.09
N GLY A 32 1.98 0.08 18.25
CA GLY A 32 0.82 0.33 17.40
C GLY A 32 -0.47 0.49 18.18
N LYS A 33 -1.31 1.48 17.81
CA LYS A 33 -2.72 1.54 18.22
C LYS A 33 -3.46 0.32 17.67
N HIS A 34 -3.29 0.09 16.37
CA HIS A 34 -3.80 -1.06 15.63
C HIS A 34 -2.66 -1.98 15.21
N MET A 35 -2.95 -3.27 15.09
CA MET A 35 -2.02 -4.34 14.71
C MET A 35 -2.63 -5.22 13.60
N PRO A 36 -1.81 -6.02 12.88
CA PRO A 36 -2.32 -7.03 11.96
C PRO A 36 -3.42 -7.89 12.59
N GLY A 37 -4.59 -7.94 11.94
CA GLY A 37 -5.80 -8.57 12.47
C GLY A 37 -6.92 -7.58 12.78
N ASP A 38 -6.57 -6.32 13.09
CA ASP A 38 -7.56 -5.27 13.35
C ASP A 38 -8.10 -4.69 12.04
N TYR A 39 -9.35 -4.21 12.07
CA TYR A 39 -9.95 -3.41 11.01
C TYR A 39 -10.45 -2.09 11.61
N ASP A 40 -9.87 -0.99 11.19
CA ASP A 40 -10.25 0.36 11.57
C ASP A 40 -9.92 1.30 10.40
N ALA A 41 -10.76 2.31 10.12
CA ALA A 41 -10.57 3.18 8.96
C ALA A 41 -9.25 3.99 9.04
N GLU A 42 -8.77 4.29 10.26
CA GLU A 42 -7.48 4.95 10.49
C GLU A 42 -6.28 4.00 10.27
N TYR A 43 -6.52 2.68 10.22
CA TYR A 43 -5.52 1.66 9.92
C TYR A 43 -5.63 1.22 8.46
N ALA A 44 -4.93 1.92 7.56
CA ALA A 44 -5.08 1.75 6.12
C ALA A 44 -4.70 0.35 5.58
N SER A 45 -3.72 -0.32 6.19
CA SER A 45 -3.07 -1.49 5.59
C SER A 45 -4.03 -2.67 5.30
N PRO A 46 -4.91 -3.10 6.21
CA PRO A 46 -5.84 -4.21 5.95
C PRO A 46 -6.84 -3.94 4.81
N TRP A 47 -7.17 -2.67 4.56
CA TRP A 47 -8.14 -2.25 3.54
C TRP A 47 -7.58 -2.23 2.11
N ALA A 48 -6.26 -2.21 1.96
CA ALA A 48 -5.63 -2.16 0.64
C ALA A 48 -5.96 -3.40 -0.20
N GLY A 49 -5.90 -3.26 -1.53
CA GLY A 49 -6.16 -4.35 -2.47
C GLY A 49 -5.38 -5.64 -2.14
N ALA A 50 -4.06 -5.72 -2.22
CA ALA A 50 -3.10 -4.74 -2.74
C ALA A 50 -2.32 -5.33 -3.93
N ASN A 51 -1.71 -4.49 -4.76
CA ASN A 51 -0.93 -4.89 -5.93
C ASN A 51 0.29 -3.97 -6.12
N VAL A 52 1.05 -4.17 -7.20
CA VAL A 52 2.20 -3.33 -7.57
C VAL A 52 1.88 -2.54 -8.84
N ILE A 53 1.79 -1.21 -8.68
CA ILE A 53 1.28 -0.27 -9.67
C ILE A 53 2.12 1.01 -9.73
N PRO A 54 3.24 1.05 -10.48
CA PRO A 54 4.21 2.12 -10.31
C PRO A 54 3.63 3.50 -10.61
N LEU A 55 3.63 4.38 -9.59
CA LEU A 55 2.97 5.68 -9.63
C LEU A 55 3.97 6.83 -9.85
N SER A 56 5.24 6.62 -9.54
CA SER A 56 6.28 7.65 -9.66
C SER A 56 6.87 7.73 -11.07
N PRO A 57 7.35 8.91 -11.50
CA PRO A 57 8.17 9.03 -12.70
C PRO A 57 9.50 8.26 -12.56
N LYS A 58 10.18 8.02 -13.68
CA LYS A 58 11.35 7.11 -13.75
C LYS A 58 12.47 7.52 -12.78
N ASP A 59 12.76 8.81 -12.68
CA ASP A 59 13.77 9.42 -11.80
C ASP A 59 13.42 9.31 -10.31
N ALA A 60 12.14 9.36 -9.95
CA ALA A 60 11.67 9.19 -8.57
C ALA A 60 11.31 7.73 -8.21
N SER A 61 11.43 6.78 -9.15
CA SER A 61 10.90 5.42 -9.01
C SER A 61 11.70 4.45 -8.14
N ARG A 62 12.69 4.95 -7.40
CA ARG A 62 13.61 4.12 -6.61
C ARG A 62 12.84 3.16 -5.69
N TRP A 63 11.84 3.67 -4.97
CA TRP A 63 11.12 2.92 -3.96
C TRP A 63 10.30 1.77 -4.56
N GLU A 64 9.61 2.02 -5.66
CA GLU A 64 8.86 0.96 -6.36
C GLU A 64 9.80 -0.10 -6.93
N ARG A 65 10.92 0.31 -7.55
CA ARG A 65 11.90 -0.64 -8.12
C ARG A 65 12.49 -1.56 -7.07
N ARG A 66 12.91 -1.01 -5.94
CA ARG A 66 13.47 -1.80 -4.82
C ARG A 66 12.42 -2.72 -4.21
N THR A 67 11.20 -2.24 -4.07
CA THR A 67 10.10 -3.06 -3.55
C THR A 67 9.71 -4.18 -4.50
N TRP A 68 9.73 -3.96 -5.82
CA TRP A 68 9.48 -5.01 -6.80
C TRP A 68 10.46 -6.17 -6.66
N ILE A 69 11.75 -5.90 -6.49
CA ILE A 69 12.77 -6.94 -6.27
C ILE A 69 12.41 -7.81 -5.06
N ALA A 70 12.05 -7.17 -3.93
CA ALA A 70 11.69 -7.89 -2.71
C ALA A 70 10.40 -8.71 -2.86
N LEU A 71 9.34 -8.12 -3.43
CA LEU A 71 8.05 -8.80 -3.60
C LEU A 71 8.14 -9.94 -4.63
N LYS A 72 8.92 -9.77 -5.70
CA LYS A 72 9.19 -10.82 -6.67
C LYS A 72 9.89 -12.01 -6.02
N LYS A 73 10.92 -11.75 -5.21
CA LYS A 73 11.60 -12.81 -4.45
C LYS A 73 10.63 -13.54 -3.50
N LEU A 74 9.82 -12.79 -2.76
CA LEU A 74 8.84 -13.40 -1.83
C LEU A 74 7.82 -14.27 -2.55
N VAL A 75 7.33 -13.85 -3.71
CA VAL A 75 6.33 -14.65 -4.43
C VAL A 75 6.95 -15.92 -5.03
N GLU A 76 8.24 -15.89 -5.36
CA GLU A 76 8.98 -17.04 -5.89
C GLU A 76 9.41 -18.02 -4.79
N GLU A 77 9.74 -17.53 -3.59
CA GLU A 77 10.39 -18.32 -2.55
C GLU A 77 9.55 -18.52 -1.27
N THR A 78 8.44 -17.80 -1.08
CA THR A 78 7.73 -17.74 0.21
C THR A 78 6.20 -17.75 0.02
N PRO A 79 5.61 -18.90 -0.37
CA PRO A 79 4.17 -19.01 -0.63
C PRO A 79 3.30 -18.67 0.58
N GLU A 80 3.77 -18.92 1.80
CA GLU A 80 3.07 -18.61 3.03
C GLU A 80 2.92 -17.10 3.31
N ALA A 81 3.63 -16.24 2.56
CA ALA A 81 3.46 -14.78 2.64
C ALA A 81 2.13 -14.29 2.03
N GLY A 82 1.40 -15.14 1.30
CA GLY A 82 0.10 -14.78 0.72
C GLY A 82 0.22 -13.77 -0.42
N ILE A 83 1.23 -13.94 -1.27
CA ILE A 83 1.43 -13.18 -2.51
C ILE A 83 1.37 -14.17 -3.67
N HIS A 84 0.82 -13.77 -4.81
CA HIS A 84 0.92 -14.56 -6.04
C HIS A 84 1.19 -13.65 -7.26
N PHE A 85 1.79 -14.20 -8.31
CA PHE A 85 1.83 -13.52 -9.60
C PHE A 85 0.42 -13.46 -10.19
N GLN A 86 0.11 -12.32 -10.81
CA GLN A 86 -1.15 -12.13 -11.53
C GLN A 86 -0.91 -11.21 -12.71
N THR A 87 -1.47 -11.54 -13.87
CA THR A 87 -1.42 -10.64 -15.04
C THR A 87 -2.26 -9.41 -14.73
N THR A 88 -1.61 -8.25 -14.74
CA THR A 88 -2.24 -6.95 -14.56
C THR A 88 -2.57 -6.36 -15.92
N HIS A 89 -3.83 -6.03 -16.13
CA HIS A 89 -4.32 -5.30 -17.30
C HIS A 89 -4.58 -3.85 -16.93
N VAL A 90 -4.07 -2.94 -17.74
CA VAL A 90 -4.33 -1.50 -17.61
C VAL A 90 -5.11 -1.05 -18.83
N LEU A 91 -6.31 -0.52 -18.59
CA LEU A 91 -7.22 -0.03 -19.62
C LEU A 91 -7.29 1.49 -19.58
N ARG A 92 -7.22 2.13 -20.75
CA ARG A 92 -7.00 3.57 -20.86
C ARG A 92 -7.98 4.21 -21.82
N ARG A 93 -8.39 5.43 -21.48
CA ARG A 93 -9.15 6.31 -22.37
C ARG A 93 -8.32 7.52 -22.73
N ASN A 94 -8.33 7.92 -23.99
CA ASN A 94 -7.58 9.06 -24.50
C ASN A 94 -7.95 10.35 -23.77
N LYS A 95 -9.25 10.54 -23.48
CA LYS A 95 -9.73 11.72 -22.73
C LYS A 95 -9.18 11.82 -21.30
N ASP A 96 -8.81 10.69 -20.70
CA ASP A 96 -8.29 10.65 -19.33
C ASP A 96 -6.79 10.94 -19.28
N THR A 97 -6.06 10.50 -20.31
CA THR A 97 -4.62 10.77 -20.46
C THR A 97 -4.34 12.25 -20.71
N GLU A 98 -5.31 13.00 -21.23
CA GLU A 98 -5.21 14.45 -21.45
C GLU A 98 -5.53 15.28 -20.20
N SER A 99 -6.26 14.75 -19.22
CA SER A 99 -6.88 15.56 -18.15
C SER A 99 -6.63 15.08 -16.70
N ALA A 100 -5.80 14.04 -16.49
CA ALA A 100 -5.40 13.55 -15.16
C ALA A 100 -6.57 13.37 -14.16
N LYS A 101 -7.68 12.77 -14.61
CA LYS A 101 -8.94 12.63 -13.85
C LYS A 101 -8.95 11.49 -12.82
N SER A 102 -7.92 10.64 -12.76
CA SER A 102 -7.80 9.56 -11.77
C SER A 102 -7.17 10.03 -10.46
N GLY A 103 -7.55 9.41 -9.35
CA GLY A 103 -6.82 9.45 -8.08
C GLY A 103 -5.49 8.70 -8.13
N PHE A 104 -5.22 7.92 -9.18
CA PHE A 104 -3.91 7.36 -9.47
C PHE A 104 -3.08 8.27 -10.38
N SER A 105 -1.76 8.10 -10.35
CA SER A 105 -0.82 8.94 -11.09
C SER A 105 -0.98 8.80 -12.61
N ALA A 106 -0.92 9.92 -13.34
CA ALA A 106 -0.89 9.93 -14.81
C ALA A 106 0.29 9.12 -15.37
N HIS A 107 1.40 9.02 -14.63
CA HIS A 107 2.54 8.18 -15.02
C HIS A 107 2.19 6.70 -15.14
N PHE A 108 1.23 6.22 -14.34
CA PHE A 108 0.79 4.84 -14.39
C PHE A 108 0.05 4.52 -15.70
N TYR A 109 -0.65 5.49 -16.27
CA TYR A 109 -1.41 5.34 -17.52
C TYR A 109 -0.67 5.88 -18.76
N ALA A 110 0.59 6.26 -18.65
CA ALA A 110 1.38 6.79 -19.77
C ALA A 110 1.51 5.77 -20.91
N ASP A 111 1.59 6.24 -22.17
CA ASP A 111 1.76 5.39 -23.36
C ASP A 111 3.05 4.58 -23.37
N ASN A 112 4.10 5.14 -22.77
CA ASN A 112 5.40 4.52 -22.69
C ASN A 112 5.89 4.50 -21.24
N PRO A 113 5.29 3.64 -20.40
CA PRO A 113 5.63 3.61 -18.99
C PRO A 113 7.03 3.03 -18.80
N TRP A 114 7.83 3.64 -17.92
CA TRP A 114 9.19 3.18 -17.65
C TRP A 114 9.23 1.74 -17.11
N PHE A 115 8.16 1.31 -16.44
CA PHE A 115 8.09 0.01 -15.79
C PHE A 115 7.92 -1.16 -16.76
N LYS A 116 7.73 -0.89 -18.06
CA LYS A 116 7.84 -1.92 -19.10
C LYS A 116 9.19 -2.64 -19.10
N GLU A 117 10.22 -1.98 -18.57
CA GLU A 117 11.58 -2.53 -18.44
C GLU A 117 11.74 -3.47 -17.23
N ILE A 118 10.84 -3.43 -16.24
CA ILE A 118 10.99 -4.17 -14.98
C ILE A 118 10.01 -5.33 -14.81
N PHE A 119 8.85 -5.27 -15.45
CA PHE A 119 7.85 -6.34 -15.36
C PHE A 119 8.00 -7.33 -16.50
N ASN A 120 7.92 -8.60 -16.15
CA ASN A 120 7.88 -9.68 -17.13
C ASN A 120 6.60 -9.59 -17.97
N ASN A 121 6.66 -10.12 -19.19
CA ASN A 121 5.51 -10.23 -20.10
C ASN A 121 4.79 -8.90 -20.37
N PHE A 122 5.50 -7.77 -20.27
CA PHE A 122 4.93 -6.48 -20.64
C PHE A 122 4.61 -6.48 -22.14
N ARG A 123 3.37 -6.15 -22.50
CA ARG A 123 3.00 -5.83 -23.88
C ARG A 123 1.80 -4.90 -23.94
N ASN A 124 1.70 -4.15 -25.03
CA ASN A 124 0.46 -3.44 -25.35
C ASN A 124 -0.63 -4.46 -25.72
N ASN A 125 -1.88 -4.11 -25.43
CA ASN A 125 -3.04 -4.90 -25.83
C ASN A 125 -3.27 -4.73 -27.33
N HIS A 126 -3.64 -5.81 -28.01
CA HIS A 126 -4.15 -5.74 -29.38
C HIS A 126 -5.52 -5.02 -29.36
N PRO A 127 -5.93 -4.28 -30.40
CA PRO A 127 -7.24 -3.60 -30.41
C PRO A 127 -8.43 -4.51 -30.09
N SER A 128 -8.37 -5.80 -30.46
CA SER A 128 -9.42 -6.79 -30.13
C SER A 128 -9.45 -7.24 -28.66
N GLU A 129 -8.41 -6.92 -27.88
CA GLU A 129 -8.30 -7.22 -26.44
C GLU A 129 -8.65 -6.01 -25.57
N VAL A 130 -8.86 -4.84 -26.18
CA VAL A 130 -9.26 -3.63 -25.45
C VAL A 130 -10.76 -3.71 -25.17
N ALA A 131 -11.13 -3.59 -23.90
CA ALA A 131 -12.53 -3.64 -23.49
C ALA A 131 -13.33 -2.49 -24.09
N THR A 132 -14.62 -2.72 -24.35
CA THR A 132 -15.53 -1.68 -24.85
C THR A 132 -15.52 -0.46 -23.95
N GLY A 133 -15.45 0.74 -24.55
CA GLY A 133 -15.35 2.01 -23.82
C GLY A 133 -13.93 2.44 -23.45
N TYR A 134 -12.91 1.67 -23.83
CA TYR A 134 -11.50 2.01 -23.70
C TYR A 134 -10.83 2.10 -25.07
N ASP A 135 -9.81 2.94 -25.18
CA ASP A 135 -9.11 3.26 -26.43
C ASP A 135 -7.82 2.45 -26.59
N SER A 136 -7.17 2.12 -25.47
CA SER A 136 -5.92 1.37 -25.46
C SER A 136 -5.65 0.71 -24.12
N GLY A 137 -4.57 -0.05 -24.04
CA GLY A 137 -4.13 -0.66 -22.79
C GLY A 137 -2.84 -1.42 -22.96
N PHE A 138 -2.32 -1.88 -21.83
CA PHE A 138 -1.18 -2.78 -21.78
C PHE A 138 -1.39 -3.78 -20.65
N GLN A 139 -0.59 -4.83 -20.67
CA GLN A 139 -0.57 -5.82 -19.62
C GLN A 139 0.85 -6.22 -19.26
N TYR A 140 1.03 -6.71 -18.05
CA TYR A 140 2.30 -7.20 -17.53
C TYR A 140 2.06 -8.19 -16.38
N GLN A 141 3.05 -9.01 -16.06
CA GLN A 141 3.00 -9.88 -14.88
C GLN A 141 3.36 -9.06 -13.63
N GLY A 142 2.35 -8.73 -12.83
CA GLY A 142 2.51 -8.11 -11.52
C GLY A 142 2.29 -9.11 -10.40
N VAL A 143 1.99 -8.61 -9.19
CA VAL A 143 1.57 -9.43 -8.05
C VAL A 143 0.29 -8.89 -7.44
N CYS A 144 -0.48 -9.78 -6.82
CA CYS A 144 -1.52 -9.40 -5.87
C CYS A 144 -1.22 -9.99 -4.49
N ILE A 145 -1.46 -9.18 -3.47
CA ILE A 145 -1.12 -9.47 -2.08
C ILE A 145 -2.41 -9.66 -1.30
N ASN A 146 -2.54 -10.81 -0.66
CA ASN A 146 -3.55 -11.02 0.36
C ASN A 146 -3.10 -10.34 1.66
N THR A 147 -3.58 -9.11 1.89
CA THR A 147 -3.17 -8.31 3.07
C THR A 147 -3.49 -8.98 4.40
N ALA A 148 -4.53 -9.83 4.44
CA ALA A 148 -4.93 -10.55 5.65
C ALA A 148 -4.00 -11.72 6.00
N ILE A 149 -3.18 -12.19 5.05
CA ILE A 149 -2.12 -13.17 5.28
C ILE A 149 -0.77 -12.46 5.41
N TYR A 150 -0.48 -11.53 4.49
CA TYR A 150 0.81 -10.86 4.41
C TYR A 150 1.14 -10.02 5.64
N LEU A 151 0.18 -9.28 6.21
CA LEU A 151 0.45 -8.46 7.41
C LEU A 151 0.78 -9.32 8.64
N PRO A 152 0.00 -10.37 8.99
CA PRO A 152 0.40 -11.31 10.02
C PRO A 152 1.72 -12.05 9.72
N TRP A 153 1.96 -12.45 8.47
CA TRP A 153 3.23 -13.07 8.08
C TRP A 153 4.41 -12.12 8.32
N LEU A 154 4.28 -10.85 7.92
CA LEU A 154 5.31 -9.83 8.09
C LEU A 154 5.58 -9.55 9.57
N LEU A 155 4.54 -9.50 10.39
CA LEU A 155 4.67 -9.46 11.85
C LEU A 155 5.40 -10.71 12.38
N GLY A 156 5.05 -11.91 11.92
CA GLY A 156 5.77 -13.14 12.25
C GLY A 156 7.25 -13.09 11.91
N GLN A 157 7.61 -12.50 10.75
CA GLN A 157 9.01 -12.25 10.40
C GLN A 157 9.69 -11.27 11.36
N CYS A 158 9.00 -10.21 11.79
CA CYS A 158 9.52 -9.29 12.81
C CYS A 158 9.81 -10.05 14.12
N LEU A 159 8.86 -10.82 14.62
CA LEU A 159 9.00 -11.61 15.86
C LEU A 159 10.17 -12.61 15.76
N LYS A 160 10.32 -13.28 14.61
CA LYS A 160 11.44 -14.20 14.34
C LYS A 160 12.81 -13.52 14.45
N HIS A 161 12.89 -12.22 14.18
CA HIS A 161 14.12 -11.41 14.31
C HIS A 161 14.20 -10.65 15.64
N GLY A 162 13.42 -11.06 16.65
CA GLY A 162 13.50 -10.50 18.01
C GLY A 162 12.83 -9.13 18.19
N VAL A 163 12.03 -8.68 17.21
CA VAL A 163 11.21 -7.48 17.39
C VAL A 163 10.15 -7.76 18.45
N VAL A 164 9.99 -6.85 19.42
CA VAL A 164 8.91 -6.91 20.40
C VAL A 164 7.79 -5.95 19.99
N VAL A 165 6.53 -6.39 20.10
CA VAL A 165 5.36 -5.56 19.81
C VAL A 165 4.66 -5.10 21.08
N LYS A 166 4.17 -3.86 21.09
CA LYS A 166 3.35 -3.30 22.17
C LYS A 166 2.14 -2.56 21.59
N ARG A 167 0.97 -2.75 22.20
CA ARG A 167 -0.18 -1.90 21.90
C ARG A 167 -0.12 -0.65 22.77
N ALA A 168 -0.18 0.52 22.13
CA ALA A 168 -0.31 1.79 22.82
C ALA A 168 -0.85 2.87 21.87
N ILE A 169 -1.46 3.90 22.46
CA ILE A 169 -1.86 5.12 21.76
C ILE A 169 -0.94 6.21 22.28
N LEU A 170 -0.22 6.89 21.38
CA LEU A 170 0.68 7.98 21.74
C LEU A 170 0.00 9.30 21.40
N THR A 171 0.14 10.27 22.31
CA THR A 171 -0.33 11.64 22.06
C THR A 171 0.78 12.54 21.53
N HIS A 172 2.04 12.20 21.81
CA HIS A 172 3.22 12.93 21.35
C HIS A 172 4.36 11.97 20.95
N ILE A 173 5.16 12.34 19.94
CA ILE A 173 6.28 11.52 19.41
C ILE A 173 7.30 11.15 20.52
N ASN A 174 7.59 12.09 21.43
CA ASN A 174 8.48 11.89 22.59
C ASN A 174 8.12 10.71 23.50
N GLU A 175 6.86 10.30 23.58
CA GLU A 175 6.45 9.16 24.41
C GLU A 175 7.12 7.86 23.93
N ALA A 176 7.37 7.73 22.63
CA ALA A 176 7.98 6.55 22.04
C ALA A 176 9.36 6.23 22.62
N LYS A 177 10.11 7.23 23.09
CA LYS A 177 11.44 7.06 23.71
C LYS A 177 11.41 6.08 24.88
N TYR A 178 10.29 6.04 25.60
CA TYR A 178 10.14 5.27 26.83
C TYR A 178 9.49 3.91 26.62
N LEU A 179 9.17 3.55 25.37
CA LEU A 179 8.41 2.34 25.06
C LEU A 179 9.27 1.16 24.59
N SER A 180 10.60 1.30 24.56
CA SER A 180 11.50 0.18 24.26
C SER A 180 11.21 -1.03 25.16
N HIS A 181 11.29 -2.24 24.61
CA HIS A 181 11.23 -3.47 25.40
C HIS A 181 12.48 -3.71 26.24
N THR A 182 13.58 -3.01 25.96
CA THR A 182 14.88 -3.20 26.63
C THR A 182 14.98 -2.53 27.99
N GLY A 183 14.03 -1.65 28.31
CA GLY A 183 14.09 -0.76 29.48
C GLY A 183 14.96 0.49 29.27
N GLU A 184 15.78 0.51 28.22
CA GLU A 184 16.60 1.68 27.84
C GLU A 184 15.76 2.68 27.03
N LYS A 185 16.10 3.97 27.11
CA LYS A 185 15.47 4.97 26.21
C LYS A 185 15.85 4.67 24.76
N ALA A 186 14.89 4.79 23.86
CA ALA A 186 15.16 4.70 22.42
C ALA A 186 16.00 5.89 21.96
N ASN A 187 17.08 5.63 21.23
CA ASN A 187 17.89 6.67 20.59
C ASN A 187 17.39 6.98 19.16
N ILE A 188 16.60 6.07 18.58
CA ILE A 188 15.96 6.24 17.27
C ILE A 188 14.46 5.96 17.41
N ILE A 189 13.64 6.83 16.83
CA ILE A 189 12.21 6.64 16.64
C ILE A 189 11.94 6.57 15.14
N VAL A 190 11.17 5.59 14.68
CA VAL A 190 10.65 5.59 13.30
C VAL A 190 9.17 5.94 13.34
N ASN A 191 8.80 7.09 12.79
CA ASN A 191 7.40 7.50 12.68
C ASN A 191 6.78 6.94 11.38
N ALA A 192 6.07 5.82 11.51
CA ALA A 192 5.30 5.18 10.43
C ALA A 192 3.78 5.25 10.70
N THR A 193 3.30 6.33 11.32
CA THR A 193 1.91 6.44 11.79
C THR A 193 0.88 6.76 10.70
N GLY A 194 1.30 6.99 9.46
CA GLY A 194 0.39 7.27 8.35
C GLY A 194 -0.46 8.51 8.62
N LEU A 195 -1.78 8.33 8.75
CA LEU A 195 -2.71 9.41 9.09
C LEU A 195 -2.50 9.96 10.51
N GLY A 196 -1.92 9.16 11.42
CA GLY A 196 -1.63 9.59 12.78
C GLY A 196 -0.73 10.83 12.84
N SER A 197 0.18 11.00 11.86
CA SER A 197 1.07 12.17 11.77
C SER A 197 0.33 13.51 11.68
N LEU A 198 -0.94 13.53 11.27
CA LEU A 198 -1.76 14.75 11.26
C LEU A 198 -1.98 15.31 12.68
N LYS A 199 -2.13 14.43 13.68
CA LYS A 199 -2.53 14.81 15.05
C LYS A 199 -1.49 14.49 16.12
N LEU A 200 -0.48 13.67 15.81
CA LEU A 200 0.58 13.30 16.74
C LEU A 200 1.39 14.53 17.15
N GLY A 201 1.43 14.84 18.45
CA GLY A 201 2.21 15.95 18.99
C GLY A 201 3.69 15.82 18.65
N GLY A 202 4.33 16.95 18.33
CA GLY A 202 5.70 16.99 17.81
C GLY A 202 5.83 16.60 16.33
N VAL A 203 4.72 16.31 15.64
CA VAL A 203 4.69 16.11 14.19
C VAL A 203 3.64 17.02 13.54
N GLN A 204 2.37 16.85 13.92
CA GLN A 204 1.23 17.71 13.53
C GLN A 204 1.24 18.16 12.05
N ASP A 205 1.50 17.21 11.15
CA ASP A 205 1.66 17.50 9.72
C ASP A 205 0.29 17.76 9.07
N THR A 206 -0.10 19.03 8.99
CA THR A 206 -1.39 19.48 8.44
C THR A 206 -1.52 19.28 6.93
N THR A 207 -0.46 18.80 6.25
CA THR A 207 -0.53 18.41 4.84
C THR A 207 -1.08 17.00 4.65
N VAL A 208 -1.26 16.24 5.74
CA VAL A 208 -1.85 14.90 5.74
C VAL A 208 -3.37 14.97 5.76
N ALA A 209 -4.02 14.16 4.93
CA ALA A 209 -5.47 14.01 4.87
C ALA A 209 -5.86 12.58 4.48
N PRO A 210 -7.08 12.11 4.79
CA PRO A 210 -7.55 10.83 4.30
C PRO A 210 -7.84 10.95 2.81
N ALA A 211 -7.47 9.95 2.02
CA ALA A 211 -8.12 9.71 0.73
C ALA A 211 -8.97 8.44 0.87
N ARG A 212 -10.28 8.64 1.11
CA ARG A 212 -11.24 7.57 1.40
C ARG A 212 -11.38 6.64 0.21
N GLY A 213 -11.12 5.36 0.45
CA GLY A 213 -11.26 4.26 -0.49
C GLY A 213 -12.31 3.28 -0.01
N GLN A 214 -13.42 3.22 -0.73
CA GLN A 214 -14.45 2.21 -0.55
C GLN A 214 -14.21 1.03 -1.50
N ILE A 215 -14.38 -0.19 -0.97
CA ILE A 215 -14.26 -1.44 -1.71
C ILE A 215 -15.44 -2.36 -1.40
N VAL A 216 -15.66 -3.33 -2.27
CA VAL A 216 -16.45 -4.53 -1.98
C VAL A 216 -15.52 -5.74 -2.13
N LEU A 217 -15.55 -6.64 -1.16
CA LEU A 217 -14.85 -7.92 -1.25
C LEU A 217 -15.85 -9.00 -1.62
N VAL A 218 -15.57 -9.77 -2.67
CA VAL A 218 -16.47 -10.83 -3.17
C VAL A 218 -15.76 -12.19 -3.20
N ARG A 219 -16.54 -13.28 -3.16
CA ARG A 219 -16.04 -14.66 -3.31
C ARG A 219 -15.71 -15.00 -4.76
N ASN A 220 -16.33 -14.30 -5.71
CA ASN A 220 -16.17 -14.52 -7.14
C ASN A 220 -14.70 -14.36 -7.55
N GLU A 221 -14.22 -15.24 -8.40
CA GLU A 221 -12.89 -15.13 -9.03
C GLU A 221 -13.01 -14.35 -10.32
N THR A 222 -11.98 -13.58 -10.64
CA THR A 222 -11.88 -12.90 -11.94
C THR A 222 -11.58 -13.92 -13.04
N PRO A 223 -12.02 -13.69 -14.29
CA PRO A 223 -11.69 -14.57 -15.41
C PRO A 223 -10.18 -14.67 -15.65
N LYS A 224 -9.71 -15.83 -16.11
CA LYS A 224 -8.27 -16.09 -16.33
C LYS A 224 -7.61 -15.11 -17.32
N ASN A 225 -8.39 -14.59 -18.27
CA ASN A 225 -7.95 -13.62 -19.28
C ASN A 225 -8.02 -12.16 -18.80
N LEU A 226 -8.55 -11.90 -17.59
CA LEU A 226 -8.60 -10.57 -16.98
C LEU A 226 -8.52 -10.67 -15.43
N PRO A 227 -7.48 -11.30 -14.87
CA PRO A 227 -7.47 -11.67 -13.45
C PRO A 227 -7.24 -10.47 -12.52
N LEU A 228 -6.54 -9.44 -13.00
CA LEU A 228 -6.40 -8.14 -12.36
C LEU A 228 -6.52 -7.05 -13.41
N PHE A 229 -7.40 -6.09 -13.20
CA PHE A 229 -7.53 -4.95 -14.10
C PHE A 229 -7.69 -3.63 -13.36
N MET A 230 -7.24 -2.55 -13.98
CA MET A 230 -7.41 -1.18 -13.52
C MET A 230 -7.61 -0.24 -14.70
N CYS A 231 -8.37 0.82 -14.48
CA CYS A 231 -8.80 1.73 -15.53
C CYS A 231 -8.35 3.17 -15.24
N SER A 232 -8.11 3.98 -16.28
CA SER A 232 -7.67 5.40 -16.14
C SER A 232 -8.70 6.33 -15.51
N SER A 233 -9.98 5.97 -15.45
CA SER A 233 -11.01 6.50 -14.55
C SER A 233 -12.35 5.82 -14.88
N ALA A 234 -13.41 6.14 -14.13
CA ALA A 234 -14.74 5.62 -14.40
C ALA A 234 -15.35 6.16 -15.72
N LEU A 235 -16.15 5.31 -16.37
CA LEU A 235 -16.83 5.63 -17.63
C LEU A 235 -17.73 6.87 -17.53
N ASP A 236 -18.35 7.04 -16.36
CA ASP A 236 -19.37 8.05 -16.02
C ASP A 236 -18.82 9.40 -15.52
N GLU A 237 -17.49 9.60 -15.51
CA GLU A 237 -16.84 10.83 -15.00
C GLU A 237 -17.18 11.17 -13.53
N SER A 238 -17.59 10.18 -12.74
CA SER A 238 -17.96 10.35 -11.32
C SER A 238 -16.79 10.70 -10.39
N GLY A 239 -15.54 10.67 -10.87
CA GLY A 239 -14.35 10.71 -10.03
C GLY A 239 -14.15 9.43 -9.20
N GLU A 240 -14.88 8.36 -9.53
CA GLU A 240 -14.67 7.03 -8.97
C GLU A 240 -13.69 6.21 -9.83
N GLU A 241 -13.11 5.18 -9.22
CA GLU A 241 -12.13 4.30 -9.85
C GLU A 241 -12.79 2.98 -10.25
N ILE A 242 -12.16 2.27 -11.20
CA ILE A 242 -12.53 0.90 -11.58
C ILE A 242 -11.29 0.01 -11.49
N TYR A 243 -11.31 -0.93 -10.57
CA TYR A 243 -10.31 -1.99 -10.47
C TYR A 243 -10.88 -3.27 -9.85
N ALA A 244 -10.34 -4.41 -10.27
CA ALA A 244 -10.51 -5.69 -9.59
C ALA A 244 -9.16 -6.37 -9.42
N MET A 245 -8.97 -7.04 -8.28
CA MET A 245 -7.80 -7.87 -8.05
C MET A 245 -8.14 -9.03 -7.11
N GLN A 246 -7.84 -10.25 -7.56
CA GLN A 246 -8.03 -11.45 -6.76
C GLN A 246 -6.84 -11.63 -5.81
N ARG A 247 -7.11 -11.68 -4.50
CA ARG A 247 -6.08 -11.91 -3.49
C ARG A 247 -5.63 -13.37 -3.51
N ALA A 248 -4.33 -13.59 -3.31
CA ALA A 248 -3.75 -14.92 -3.20
C ALA A 248 -4.39 -15.79 -2.09
N ALA A 249 -4.23 -17.11 -2.21
CA ALA A 249 -4.64 -18.10 -1.22
C ALA A 249 -6.11 -17.99 -0.78
N GLY A 250 -7.03 -17.80 -1.74
CA GLY A 250 -8.47 -17.74 -1.47
C GLY A 250 -8.92 -16.50 -0.68
N GLY A 251 -8.14 -15.41 -0.73
CA GLY A 251 -8.44 -14.18 0.02
C GLY A 251 -9.67 -13.39 -0.48
N GLY A 252 -10.31 -13.85 -1.55
CA GLY A 252 -11.40 -13.17 -2.25
C GLY A 252 -10.90 -12.12 -3.25
N THR A 253 -11.83 -11.60 -4.04
CA THR A 253 -11.55 -10.55 -5.03
C THR A 253 -11.97 -9.20 -4.48
N VAL A 254 -11.02 -8.28 -4.43
CA VAL A 254 -11.28 -6.88 -4.09
C VAL A 254 -11.72 -6.17 -5.35
N ILE A 255 -12.91 -5.58 -5.31
CA ILE A 255 -13.42 -4.70 -6.36
C ILE A 255 -13.57 -3.28 -5.81
N GLY A 256 -13.19 -2.30 -6.60
CA GLY A 256 -13.23 -0.91 -6.21
C GLY A 256 -13.25 0.05 -7.39
N GLY A 257 -13.30 1.35 -7.14
CA GLY A 257 -13.33 1.94 -5.80
C GLY A 257 -13.52 3.44 -5.81
N THR A 258 -13.10 4.10 -4.75
CA THR A 258 -13.13 5.57 -4.62
C THR A 258 -11.77 6.13 -4.26
N TYR A 259 -11.57 7.41 -4.57
CA TYR A 259 -10.44 8.20 -4.09
C TYR A 259 -10.94 9.59 -3.67
N GLN A 260 -11.45 9.70 -2.43
CA GLN A 260 -12.10 10.92 -1.95
C GLN A 260 -11.23 11.62 -0.90
N ILE A 261 -10.42 12.59 -1.32
CA ILE A 261 -9.52 13.34 -0.42
C ILE A 261 -10.34 14.17 0.57
N GLY A 262 -9.95 14.15 1.84
CA GLY A 262 -10.57 14.92 2.92
C GLY A 262 -11.87 14.30 3.47
N ASN A 263 -12.38 13.22 2.87
CA ASN A 263 -13.56 12.53 3.36
C ASN A 263 -13.19 11.57 4.51
N TRP A 264 -13.78 11.80 5.69
CA TRP A 264 -13.55 11.02 6.92
C TRP A 264 -14.71 10.06 7.25
N ASP A 265 -15.66 9.86 6.35
CA ASP A 265 -16.75 8.92 6.57
C ASP A 265 -16.24 7.47 6.59
N THR A 266 -16.38 6.82 7.74
CA THR A 266 -15.93 5.46 7.99
C THR A 266 -16.90 4.40 7.48
N GLN A 267 -18.15 4.80 7.17
CA GLN A 267 -19.19 3.85 6.79
C GLN A 267 -19.20 3.62 5.28
N PRO A 268 -19.36 2.36 4.81
CA PRO A 268 -19.61 2.10 3.41
C PRO A 268 -20.93 2.73 2.96
N ASP A 269 -20.89 3.51 1.89
CA ASP A 269 -22.08 4.09 1.26
C ASP A 269 -22.72 3.04 0.33
N PRO A 270 -24.00 2.66 0.52
CA PRO A 270 -24.65 1.64 -0.30
C PRO A 270 -24.76 2.01 -1.78
N ASN A 271 -24.92 3.29 -2.11
CA ASN A 271 -25.01 3.77 -3.49
C ASN A 271 -23.64 3.67 -4.18
N ILE A 272 -22.56 4.06 -3.49
CA ILE A 272 -21.19 3.87 -3.99
C ILE A 272 -20.92 2.37 -4.18
N ALA A 273 -21.32 1.52 -3.23
CA ALA A 273 -21.13 0.08 -3.34
C ALA A 273 -21.83 -0.50 -4.57
N ASN A 274 -23.08 -0.10 -4.82
CA ASN A 274 -23.84 -0.49 -6.01
C ASN A 274 -23.15 -0.02 -7.29
N ARG A 275 -22.66 1.22 -7.34
CA ARG A 275 -21.94 1.73 -8.52
C ARG A 275 -20.60 1.01 -8.76
N ILE A 276 -19.84 0.70 -7.70
CA ILE A 276 -18.63 -0.13 -7.79
C ILE A 276 -18.98 -1.49 -8.41
N MET A 277 -19.99 -2.18 -7.87
CA MET A 277 -20.41 -3.48 -8.38
C MET A 277 -20.90 -3.41 -9.83
N GLN A 278 -21.70 -2.40 -10.17
CA GLN A 278 -22.22 -2.20 -11.52
C GLN A 278 -21.10 -2.04 -12.54
N ARG A 279 -20.15 -1.11 -12.31
CA ARG A 279 -19.02 -0.88 -13.23
C ARG A 279 -18.17 -2.14 -13.45
N ILE A 280 -18.06 -2.98 -12.42
CA ILE A 280 -17.28 -4.21 -12.49
C ILE A 280 -17.99 -5.27 -13.33
N VAL A 281 -19.31 -5.46 -13.15
CA VAL A 281 -20.07 -6.43 -13.95
C VAL A 281 -20.31 -5.94 -15.38
N ASP A 282 -20.31 -4.64 -15.63
CA ASP A 282 -20.37 -4.08 -16.99
C ASP A 282 -19.06 -4.34 -17.74
N LEU A 283 -17.91 -4.15 -17.07
CA LEU A 283 -16.59 -4.34 -17.67
C LEU A 283 -16.20 -5.83 -17.77
N CYS A 284 -16.60 -6.64 -16.79
CA CYS A 284 -16.25 -8.05 -16.69
C CYS A 284 -17.48 -8.89 -16.31
N PRO A 285 -18.45 -9.10 -17.22
CA PRO A 285 -19.70 -9.81 -16.91
C PRO A 285 -19.51 -11.24 -16.37
N ASP A 286 -18.44 -11.90 -16.82
CA ASP A 286 -18.11 -13.28 -16.46
C ASP A 286 -17.82 -13.45 -14.96
N ILE A 287 -17.35 -12.41 -14.25
CA ILE A 287 -17.13 -12.48 -12.79
C ILE A 287 -18.41 -12.85 -12.04
N ALA A 288 -19.57 -12.49 -12.58
CA ALA A 288 -20.89 -12.75 -12.02
C ALA A 288 -21.70 -13.78 -12.83
N GLY A 289 -21.04 -14.47 -13.79
CA GLY A 289 -21.70 -15.41 -14.71
C GLY A 289 -22.83 -14.78 -15.52
N GLY A 290 -22.69 -13.51 -15.90
CA GLY A 290 -23.69 -12.76 -16.68
C GLY A 290 -24.95 -12.34 -15.91
N LYS A 291 -25.04 -12.59 -14.60
CA LYS A 291 -26.24 -12.29 -13.76
C LYS A 291 -26.26 -10.84 -13.23
N GLY A 292 -25.39 -9.98 -13.75
CA GLY A 292 -25.16 -8.64 -13.22
C GLY A 292 -24.77 -8.66 -11.74
N ILE A 293 -25.11 -7.60 -11.00
CA ILE A 293 -24.75 -7.46 -9.57
C ILE A 293 -25.24 -8.65 -8.73
N THR A 294 -26.41 -9.22 -9.06
CA THR A 294 -26.99 -10.33 -8.29
C THR A 294 -26.16 -11.62 -8.33
N GLY A 295 -25.24 -11.75 -9.30
CA GLY A 295 -24.29 -12.86 -9.38
C GLY A 295 -23.05 -12.69 -8.49
N LEU A 296 -22.85 -11.52 -7.88
CA LEU A 296 -21.76 -11.27 -6.95
C LEU A 296 -22.08 -11.82 -5.56
N SER A 297 -21.31 -12.80 -5.10
CA SER A 297 -21.35 -13.30 -3.74
C SER A 297 -20.47 -12.41 -2.84
N ILE A 298 -21.08 -11.39 -2.25
CA ILE A 298 -20.40 -10.43 -1.36
C ILE A 298 -19.91 -11.12 -0.07
N ILE A 299 -18.67 -10.83 0.32
CA ILE A 299 -18.09 -11.17 1.62
C ILE A 299 -18.29 -10.00 2.58
N ARG A 300 -17.89 -8.80 2.19
CA ARG A 300 -18.07 -7.56 2.97
C ARG A 300 -17.94 -6.31 2.12
N HIS A 301 -18.48 -5.21 2.64
CA HIS A 301 -18.13 -3.85 2.23
C HIS A 301 -17.02 -3.32 3.16
N GLY A 302 -16.14 -2.46 2.65
CA GLY A 302 -15.04 -1.92 3.44
C GLY A 302 -14.67 -0.49 3.05
N VAL A 303 -14.25 0.29 4.04
CA VAL A 303 -13.73 1.65 3.86
C VAL A 303 -12.41 1.76 4.60
N GLY A 304 -11.38 2.19 3.88
CA GLY A 304 -10.09 2.55 4.45
C GLY A 304 -9.67 3.95 4.03
N PHE A 305 -8.91 4.62 4.89
CA PHE A 305 -8.35 5.92 4.56
C PHE A 305 -6.91 5.78 4.11
N ARG A 306 -6.64 6.04 2.82
CA ARG A 306 -5.27 6.17 2.34
C ARG A 306 -4.62 7.38 3.05
N PRO A 307 -3.40 7.25 3.62
CA PRO A 307 -2.70 8.35 4.27
C PRO A 307 -2.10 9.30 3.23
N TYR A 308 -2.96 10.06 2.56
CA TYR A 308 -2.55 11.07 1.59
C TYR A 308 -1.78 12.18 2.31
N ARG A 309 -0.74 12.68 1.65
CA ARG A 309 0.03 13.84 2.10
C ARG A 309 0.26 14.76 0.91
N LYS A 310 -0.12 16.03 1.03
CA LYS A 310 0.23 17.05 0.03
C LYS A 310 1.75 17.22 0.04
N GLY A 311 2.39 17.05 -1.12
CA GLY A 311 3.84 16.97 -1.25
C GLY A 311 4.41 15.55 -1.25
N GLY A 312 3.57 14.52 -1.11
CA GLY A 312 3.97 13.11 -1.23
C GLY A 312 4.62 12.56 0.04
N LEU A 313 5.44 11.52 -0.13
CA LEU A 313 6.17 10.83 0.94
C LEU A 313 7.01 11.81 1.77
N ARG A 314 6.94 11.70 3.11
CA ARG A 314 7.94 12.25 4.02
C ARG A 314 8.83 11.11 4.50
N LEU A 315 10.05 11.06 3.97
CA LEU A 315 11.11 10.12 4.34
C LEU A 315 12.40 10.90 4.60
N GLU A 316 12.60 11.29 5.85
CA GLU A 316 13.69 12.17 6.28
C GLU A 316 13.96 12.00 7.78
N GLU A 317 15.14 12.40 8.22
CA GLU A 317 15.53 12.47 9.62
C GLU A 317 15.23 13.85 10.24
N GLU A 318 14.84 13.83 11.51
CA GLU A 318 14.64 15.00 12.35
C GLU A 318 15.32 14.74 13.71
N LYS A 319 16.01 15.73 14.27
CA LYS A 319 16.68 15.60 15.56
C LYS A 319 15.89 16.34 16.62
N LEU A 320 15.57 15.66 17.72
CA LEU A 320 14.91 16.25 18.87
C LEU A 320 15.93 16.91 19.81
N ASP A 321 15.47 17.81 20.67
CA ASP A 321 16.32 18.59 21.60
C ASP A 321 17.17 17.73 22.55
N ASP A 322 16.75 16.50 22.82
CA ASP A 322 17.48 15.54 23.67
C ASP A 322 18.36 14.57 22.87
N GLU A 323 18.74 14.94 21.65
CA GLU A 323 19.62 14.19 20.75
C GLU A 323 19.01 12.88 20.20
N THR A 324 17.75 12.58 20.50
CA THR A 324 17.01 11.46 19.90
C THR A 324 16.71 11.77 18.44
N TRP A 325 16.94 10.81 17.54
CA TRP A 325 16.58 10.95 16.14
C TRP A 325 15.20 10.38 15.85
N VAL A 326 14.42 11.09 15.04
CA VAL A 326 13.17 10.64 14.45
C VAL A 326 13.38 10.45 12.96
N ILE A 327 13.07 9.27 12.44
CA ILE A 327 13.02 9.01 11.01
C ILE A 327 11.55 8.94 10.61
N HIS A 328 11.09 9.93 9.85
CA HIS A 328 9.74 9.94 9.31
C HIS A 328 9.63 8.97 8.15
N ASN A 329 8.54 8.21 8.07
CA ASN A 329 8.22 7.35 6.94
C ASN A 329 6.70 7.25 6.79
N TYR A 330 6.06 8.32 6.29
CA TYR A 330 4.61 8.39 6.14
C TYR A 330 4.19 9.26 4.93
N GLY A 331 2.89 9.27 4.58
CA GLY A 331 2.39 9.98 3.39
C GLY A 331 2.33 9.13 2.12
N HIS A 332 2.20 7.81 2.27
CA HIS A 332 2.24 6.85 1.17
C HIS A 332 0.95 6.76 0.34
N SER A 333 -0.09 7.53 0.67
CA SER A 333 -1.38 7.50 -0.03
C SER A 333 -1.83 6.08 -0.43
N GLY A 334 -2.06 5.81 -1.72
CA GLY A 334 -2.48 4.52 -2.27
C GLY A 334 -1.36 3.54 -2.62
N TRP A 335 -0.08 3.86 -2.35
CA TRP A 335 1.05 3.06 -2.83
C TRP A 335 1.92 2.46 -1.72
N GLY A 336 1.47 2.47 -0.46
CA GLY A 336 2.28 1.99 0.68
C GLY A 336 2.79 0.54 0.57
N TYR A 337 2.03 -0.38 -0.03
CA TYR A 337 2.52 -1.75 -0.27
C TYR A 337 3.63 -1.80 -1.31
N MET A 338 3.47 -1.06 -2.40
CA MET A 338 4.46 -0.98 -3.47
C MET A 338 5.68 -0.12 -3.10
N GLY A 339 5.55 0.77 -2.13
CA GLY A 339 6.67 1.53 -1.59
C GLY A 339 7.36 0.86 -0.41
N SER A 340 6.80 -0.23 0.13
CA SER A 340 7.14 -0.74 1.46
C SER A 340 8.62 -1.05 1.67
N TYR A 341 9.17 -2.01 0.94
CA TYR A 341 10.58 -2.41 1.08
C TYR A 341 11.55 -1.32 0.67
N GLY A 342 11.29 -0.61 -0.43
CA GLY A 342 12.15 0.48 -0.88
C GLY A 342 12.23 1.63 0.13
N CYS A 343 11.09 2.07 0.68
CA CYS A 343 11.08 3.11 1.71
C CYS A 343 11.70 2.59 3.02
N ALA A 344 11.49 1.31 3.36
CA ALA A 344 12.13 0.71 4.52
C ALA A 344 13.66 0.61 4.38
N GLU A 345 14.19 0.31 3.20
CA GLU A 345 15.62 0.42 2.91
C GLU A 345 16.11 1.86 3.11
N GLY A 346 15.34 2.86 2.65
CA GLY A 346 15.64 4.26 2.93
C GLY A 346 15.64 4.61 4.43
N VAL A 347 14.76 4.02 5.22
CA VAL A 347 14.80 4.15 6.70
C VAL A 347 16.11 3.58 7.26
N VAL A 348 16.54 2.41 6.81
CA VAL A 348 17.83 1.83 7.24
C VAL A 348 18.99 2.76 6.90
N GLU A 349 19.04 3.27 5.67
CA GLU A 349 20.08 4.21 5.21
C GLU A 349 20.12 5.50 6.05
N LEU A 350 18.96 6.02 6.44
CA LEU A 350 18.89 7.20 7.32
C LEU A 350 19.35 6.88 8.74
N VAL A 351 19.01 5.71 9.29
CA VAL A 351 19.51 5.27 10.60
C VAL A 351 21.03 5.09 10.58
N GLU A 352 21.57 4.51 9.51
CA GLU A 352 23.01 4.41 9.28
C GLU A 352 23.69 5.78 9.27
N LYS A 353 23.14 6.71 8.49
CA LYS A 353 23.62 8.09 8.37
C LYS A 353 23.69 8.78 9.73
N VAL A 354 22.61 8.75 10.51
CA VAL A 354 22.56 9.48 11.79
C VAL A 354 23.33 8.78 12.92
N THR A 355 23.68 7.50 12.76
CA THR A 355 24.46 6.74 13.74
C THR A 355 25.93 6.56 13.36
N ASN A 356 26.38 7.16 12.25
CA ASN A 356 27.74 7.05 11.69
C ASN A 356 28.21 5.59 11.53
N LYS A 357 27.31 4.70 11.10
CA LYS A 357 27.63 3.30 10.83
C LYS A 357 27.52 3.01 9.35
N THR A 358 28.58 2.48 8.77
CA THR A 358 28.55 1.86 7.44
C THR A 358 28.38 0.37 7.63
N TRP A 359 27.21 -0.19 7.33
CA TRP A 359 27.06 -1.65 7.21
C TRP A 359 27.42 -2.06 5.77
N ALA A 360 28.09 -3.19 5.61
CA ALA A 360 28.45 -3.69 4.30
C ALA A 360 27.16 -4.06 3.54
N LYS A 361 26.87 -3.37 2.45
CA LYS A 361 25.73 -3.67 1.57
C LYS A 361 25.88 -5.11 1.04
N LEU A 362 24.88 -5.96 1.28
CA LEU A 362 24.74 -7.29 0.68
C LEU A 362 24.35 -7.20 -0.80
#